data_AF-A0A2L2XDD0-F1
#
_entry.id   AF-A0A2L2XDD0-F1
#
_cell.length_a   1.000
_cell.length_b   1.000
_cell.length_c   1.000
_cell.angle_alpha   90.00
_cell.angle_beta   90.00
_cell.angle_gamma   90.00
#
_symmetry.space_group_name_H-M   'P 1'
#
loop_
_entity.id
_entity.type
_entity.pdbx_description
1 polymer ?
#
loop_
_entity_poly.entity_id
_entity_poly.type
_entity_poly.pdbx_seq_one_letter_code
_entity_poly.pdbx_strand_id
1 'polypeptide(L)' 'MAKSLKDGASFNQREVIDFLVEFSSFKDRVEKKFKDVSKELDGKINEHELWVGVYLIATDYAEELASKKAKQETVQKAS' A
#
# COMPACT_ATOMS: atom_id res chain seq x y z
N MET A 1 5.94 -0.19 -11.91
CA MET A 1 4.64 0.31 -11.44
C MET A 1 3.58 -0.56 -12.07
N ALA A 2 2.97 -1.48 -11.31
CA ALA A 2 1.80 -2.22 -11.78
C ALA A 2 0.74 -1.23 -12.27
N LYS A 3 0.19 -1.45 -13.47
CA LYS A 3 -1.01 -0.73 -13.90
C LYS A 3 -2.14 -1.14 -12.98
N SER A 4 -2.79 -0.18 -12.33
CA SER A 4 -4.02 -0.44 -11.58
C SER A 4 -5.04 -1.08 -12.51
N LEU A 5 -5.62 -2.20 -12.09
CA LEU A 5 -6.75 -2.80 -12.81
C LEU A 5 -7.93 -1.83 -12.68
N LYS A 6 -8.36 -1.24 -13.80
CA LYS A 6 -9.56 -0.41 -13.88
C LYS A 6 -10.77 -1.29 -14.19
N ASP A 7 -11.86 -1.09 -13.46
CA ASP A 7 -13.14 -1.73 -13.74
C ASP A 7 -13.58 -1.45 -15.19
N GLY A 8 -14.05 -2.50 -15.89
CA GLY A 8 -14.52 -2.42 -17.27
C GLY A 8 -13.45 -2.52 -18.37
N ALA A 9 -12.16 -2.65 -18.03
CA ALA A 9 -11.11 -2.89 -19.01
C ALA A 9 -10.95 -4.41 -19.30
N SER A 10 -10.74 -4.77 -20.57
CA SER A 10 -10.31 -6.12 -20.93
C SER A 10 -8.81 -6.26 -20.74
N PHE A 11 -8.40 -7.13 -19.83
CA PHE A 11 -6.99 -7.48 -19.58
C PHE A 11 -6.65 -8.76 -20.32
N ASN A 12 -5.47 -8.84 -20.91
CA ASN A 12 -4.98 -10.11 -21.41
C ASN A 12 -4.52 -10.99 -20.24
N GLN A 13 -4.50 -12.31 -20.44
CA GLN A 13 -4.16 -13.28 -19.38
C GLN A 13 -2.77 -13.00 -18.75
N ARG A 14 -1.81 -12.52 -19.54
CA ARG A 14 -0.46 -12.20 -19.08
C ARG A 14 -0.46 -11.02 -18.11
N GLU A 15 -1.19 -9.95 -18.41
CA GLU A 15 -1.32 -8.78 -17.53
C GLU A 15 -1.93 -9.15 -16.17
N VAL A 16 -2.93 -10.04 -16.18
CA VAL A 16 -3.54 -10.55 -14.94
C VAL A 16 -2.54 -11.37 -14.13
N ILE A 17 -1.80 -12.27 -14.77
CA ILE A 17 -0.79 -13.09 -14.10
C ILE A 17 0.32 -12.21 -13.51
N ASP A 18 0.84 -11.25 -14.27
CA ASP A 18 1.90 -10.34 -13.81
C ASP A 18 1.44 -9.54 -12.59
N PHE A 19 0.18 -9.05 -12.59
CA PHE A 19 -0.41 -8.37 -11.44
C PHE A 19 -0.52 -9.28 -10.21
N LEU A 20 -0.98 -10.52 -10.38
CA LEU A 20 -1.13 -11.47 -9.27
C LEU A 20 0.22 -11.84 -8.64
N VAL A 21 1.28 -11.98 -9.46
CA VAL A 21 2.64 -12.24 -8.98
C VAL A 21 3.18 -11.05 -8.19
N GLU A 22 2.98 -9.83 -8.69
CA GLU A 22 3.36 -8.60 -7.98
C GLU A 22 2.60 -8.46 -6.66
N PHE A 23 1.29 -8.75 -6.66
CA PHE A 23 0.44 -8.71 -5.47
C PHE A 23 0.87 -9.77 -4.44
N SER A 24 1.14 -11.00 -4.86
CA SER A 24 1.63 -12.06 -3.95
C SER A 24 2.94 -11.65 -3.28
N SER A 25 3.89 -11.15 -4.07
CA SER A 25 5.18 -10.70 -3.56
C SER A 25 5.03 -9.50 -2.61
N PHE A 26 4.09 -8.60 -2.88
CA PHE A 26 3.75 -7.49 -1.99
C PHE A 26 3.16 -7.99 -0.67
N LYS A 27 2.18 -8.91 -0.73
CA LYS A 27 1.56 -9.53 0.44
C LYS A 27 2.61 -10.15 1.36
N ASP A 28 3.53 -10.95 0.82
CA ASP A 28 4.56 -11.62 1.62
C ASP A 28 5.48 -10.62 2.34
N ARG A 29 5.85 -9.52 1.67
CA ARG A 29 6.66 -8.45 2.28
C ARG A 29 5.91 -7.74 3.41
N VAL A 30 4.62 -7.43 3.20
CA VAL A 30 3.78 -6.79 4.21
C VAL A 30 3.63 -7.71 5.42
N GLU A 31 3.32 -8.99 5.19
CA GLU A 31 3.13 -9.96 6.26
C GLU A 31 4.41 -10.16 7.08
N LYS A 32 5.57 -10.28 6.41
CA LYS A 32 6.86 -10.37 7.09
C LYS A 32 7.13 -9.14 7.94
N LYS A 33 6.98 -7.94 7.36
CA LYS A 33 7.27 -6.69 8.08
C LYS A 33 6.32 -6.48 9.25
N PHE A 34 5.04 -6.83 9.11
CA PHE A 34 4.06 -6.77 10.18
C PHE A 34 4.43 -7.72 11.33
N LYS A 35 4.81 -8.96 11.02
CA LYS A 35 5.28 -9.92 12.03
C LYS A 35 6.51 -9.41 12.79
N ASP A 36 7.46 -8.79 12.10
CA ASP A 36 8.66 -8.23 12.72
C ASP A 36 8.29 -7.07 13.67
N VAL A 37 7.48 -6.11 13.19
CA VAL A 37 7.02 -4.97 14.01
C VAL A 37 6.20 -5.46 15.21
N SER A 38 5.29 -6.41 15.01
CA SER A 38 4.48 -6.95 16.10
C SER A 38 5.34 -7.59 17.19
N LYS A 39 6.40 -8.32 16.83
CA LYS A 39 7.35 -8.87 17.80
C LYS A 39 8.16 -7.80 18.54
N GLU A 40 8.49 -6.69 17.87
CA GLU A 40 9.18 -5.58 18.49
C GLU A 40 8.29 -4.81 19.48
N LEU A 41 6.98 -4.83 19.29
CA LEU A 41 6.02 -4.11 20.12
C LEU A 41 5.50 -4.95 21.30
N ASP A 42 5.42 -6.27 21.13
CA ASP A 42 4.93 -7.21 22.13
C ASP A 42 5.62 -7.05 23.48
N GLY A 43 4.82 -6.86 24.53
CA GLY A 43 5.29 -6.79 25.92
C GLY A 43 5.90 -5.44 26.33
N LYS A 44 5.87 -4.42 25.47
CA LYS A 44 6.27 -3.07 25.85
C LYS A 44 5.19 -2.41 26.71
N ILE A 45 5.62 -1.65 27.73
CA ILE A 45 4.72 -0.90 28.64
C ILE A 45 3.81 0.08 27.88
N ASN A 46 4.27 0.60 26.75
CA ASN A 46 3.56 1.55 25.88
C ASN A 46 3.20 0.94 24.51
N GLU A 47 2.96 -0.36 24.46
CA GLU A 47 2.64 -1.08 23.22
C GLU A 47 1.47 -0.45 22.45
N HIS A 48 0.40 -0.07 23.16
CA HIS A 48 -0.77 0.57 22.57
C HIS A 48 -0.41 1.90 21.89
N GLU A 49 0.35 2.77 22.56
CA GLU A 49 0.79 4.06 22.03
C GLU A 49 1.69 3.90 20.81
N LEU A 50 2.54 2.87 20.81
CA LEU A 50 3.40 2.55 19.68
C LEU A 50 2.58 2.10 18.46
N TRP A 51 1.56 1.25 18.66
CA TRP A 51 0.64 0.87 17.59
C TRP A 51 -0.16 2.05 17.05
N VAL A 52 -0.65 2.92 17.93
CA VAL A 52 -1.32 4.18 17.51
C VAL A 52 -0.37 5.03 16.67
N GLY A 53 0.89 5.18 17.09
CA GLY A 53 1.90 5.90 16.32
C GLY A 53 2.13 5.31 14.93
N VAL A 54 2.26 3.99 14.82
CA VAL A 54 2.39 3.29 13.53
C VAL A 54 1.17 3.55 12.64
N TYR A 55 -0.04 3.49 13.20
CA TYR A 55 -1.27 3.75 12.47
C TYR A 55 -1.34 5.19 11.92
N LEU A 56 -1.00 6.18 12.74
CA LEU A 56 -1.03 7.58 12.33
C LEU A 56 -0.04 7.85 11.19
N ILE A 57 1.21 7.38 11.32
CA ILE A 57 2.23 7.54 10.28
C ILE A 57 1.79 6.86 8.98
N ALA A 58 1.22 5.66 9.06
CA ALA A 58 0.74 4.94 7.89
C ALA A 58 -0.43 5.66 7.22
N THR A 59 -1.32 6.28 8.00
CA THR A 59 -2.45 7.08 7.51
C THR A 59 -1.97 8.33 6.81
N ASP A 60 -1.08 9.11 7.45
CA ASP A 60 -0.47 10.32 6.86
C ASP A 60 0.21 10.01 5.52
N TYR A 61 0.97 8.91 5.46
CA TYR A 61 1.64 8.48 4.24
C TYR A 61 0.64 8.09 3.14
N ALA A 62 -0.45 7.40 3.49
CA ALA A 62 -1.49 7.04 2.53
C ALA A 62 -2.21 8.27 1.97
N GLU A 63 -2.51 9.25 2.81
CA GLU A 63 -3.10 10.52 2.40
C GLU A 63 -2.18 11.35 1.50
N GLU A 64 -0.88 11.38 1.80
CA GLU A 64 0.12 12.04 0.96
C GLU A 64 0.21 11.40 -0.43
N LEU A 65 0.20 10.06 -0.50
CA LEU A 65 0.19 9.33 -1.77
C LEU A 65 -1.09 9.59 -2.58
N ALA A 66 -2.25 9.60 -1.93
CA ALA A 66 -3.52 9.92 -2.56
C ALA A 66 -3.51 11.35 -3.13
N SER A 67 -3.01 12.30 -2.35
CA SER A 67 -2.85 13.70 -2.75
C SER A 67 -1.90 13.86 -3.94
N LYS A 68 -0.78 13.14 -3.96
CA LYS A 68 0.16 13.12 -5.09
C LYS A 68 -0.49 12.57 -6.37
N LYS A 69 -1.28 11.49 -6.26
CA LYS A 69 -2.01 10.92 -7.40
C LYS A 69 -3.06 11.89 -7.94
N ALA A 70 -3.85 12.51 -7.07
CA ALA A 70 -4.87 13.49 -7.47
C ALA A 70 -4.25 14.69 -8.21
N LYS A 71 -3.09 15.20 -7.73
CA LYS A 71 -2.34 16.26 -8.43
C LYS A 71 -1.86 15.83 -9.82
N GLN A 72 -1.33 14.62 -9.96
CA GLN A 72 -0.91 14.09 -11.27
C GLN A 72 -2.08 13.96 -12.26
N GLU A 73 -3.23 13.47 -11.80
CA GLU A 73 -4.44 13.36 -12.65
C GLU A 73 -4.99 14.73 -13.07
N THR A 74 -4.88 15.74 -12.21
CA THR A 74 -5.34 17.11 -12.51
C THR A 74 -4.47 17.76 -13.60
N VAL A 75 -3.16 17.56 -13.54
CA VAL A 75 -2.23 18.09 -14.56
C VAL A 75 -2.44 17.40 -15.92
N GLN A 76 -2.70 16.08 -15.93
CA GLN A 76 -2.95 15.33 -17.16
C GLN A 76 -4.29 15.65 -17.84
N LYS A 77 -5.31 16.11 -17.10
CA LYS A 77 -6.60 16.54 -17.67
C LYS A 77 -6.59 17.96 -18.24
N ALA A 78 -5.59 18.77 -17.88
CA ALA A 78 -5.45 20.15 -18.32
C ALA A 78 -4.53 20.32 -19.55
N SER A 79 -3.93 19.23 -20.03
CA SER A 79 -3.18 19.14 -21.29
C SER A 79 -3.98 18.35 -22.33
#